data_AF-A0A916DLQ5-F1
#
_entry.id   AF-A0A916DLQ5-F1
#
_cell.length_a   1.000
_cell.length_b   1.000
_cell.length_c   1.000
_cell.angle_alpha   90.00
_cell.angle_beta   90.00
_cell.angle_gamma   90.00
#
_symmetry.space_group_name_H-M   'P 1'
#
loop_
_entity.id
_entity.type
_entity.pdbx_description
1 polymer ?
#
loop_
_entity_poly.entity_id
_entity_poly.type
_entity_poly.pdbx_seq_one_letter_code
_entity_poly.pdbx_strand_id
1 'polypeptide(L)'
;MSLLSKLFNRRSEIQDPKSGLYHYAKEDEHEKSRIHLRLDADGTGTLIVNASSVMHLNPTAAFMAWLILEGKTDREGINALTSKYSIGKRKAKADFSSFLFQFEEMIRPDGACPVHELDLETVMPFSARPSAPYRMDLAVTYRCNNDCAHCYNARERNFPELNTDQWKQILDKLWDLGVPHIVITGGEATLRDDLPELIKHAENNGQITGLNTNARRLMDMDYVQQLVDAGLDHVQITVESCVPEVHDEMMRAKGAFRQTIAGLLNVLESKLYVMTNTTMLRTNLRTIPSTLD
;
A
#
# COMPACT_ATOMS: atom_id res chain seq x y z
N MET A 1 58.37 5.54 9.80
CA MET A 1 56.91 5.58 10.08
C MET A 1 56.22 4.74 9.02
N SER A 2 55.80 3.54 9.42
CA SER A 2 55.60 2.37 8.56
C SER A 2 54.45 2.51 7.55
N LEU A 3 54.69 2.02 6.32
CA LEU A 3 53.71 1.75 5.26
C LEU A 3 52.53 0.85 5.70
N LEU A 4 52.61 0.21 6.88
CA LEU A 4 51.58 -0.68 7.42
C LEU A 4 50.32 0.03 7.95
N SER A 5 50.33 1.36 8.18
CA SER A 5 49.13 2.08 8.64
C SER A 5 48.07 2.29 7.55
N LYS A 6 48.42 2.08 6.26
CA LYS A 6 47.49 2.18 5.13
C LYS A 6 46.79 0.87 4.78
N LEU A 7 47.16 -0.26 5.40
CA LEU A 7 46.62 -1.59 5.08
C LEU A 7 45.47 -2.05 6.00
N PHE A 8 45.20 -1.35 7.10
CA PHE A 8 44.19 -1.77 8.09
C PHE A 8 42.95 -0.88 8.22
N ASN A 9 42.76 0.11 7.35
CA ASN A 9 41.63 1.05 7.49
C ASN A 9 40.79 1.21 6.21
N ARG A 10 40.41 0.08 5.61
CA ARG A 10 39.25 -0.01 4.71
C ARG A 10 38.18 -0.88 5.38
N ARG A 11 37.73 -0.50 6.57
CA ARG A 11 36.34 -0.81 6.92
C ARG A 11 35.52 0.23 6.18
N SER A 12 34.75 -0.17 5.17
CA SER A 12 33.65 0.68 4.74
C SER A 12 32.72 0.78 5.94
N GLU A 13 32.81 1.85 6.71
CA GLU A 13 31.78 2.16 7.70
C GLU A 13 30.48 2.30 6.92
N ILE A 14 29.55 1.40 7.18
CA ILE A 14 28.20 1.52 6.64
C ILE A 14 27.66 2.83 7.20
N GLN A 15 27.37 3.77 6.30
CA GLN A 15 26.79 5.05 6.67
C GLN A 15 25.39 4.83 7.20
N ASP A 16 25.01 5.63 8.18
CA ASP A 16 23.65 5.62 8.71
C ASP A 16 22.64 5.97 7.62
N PRO A 17 21.46 5.33 7.61
CA PRO A 17 20.41 5.69 6.69
C PRO A 17 19.96 7.14 6.93
N LYS A 18 19.59 7.82 5.84
CA LYS A 18 18.94 9.13 5.93
C LYS A 18 17.47 8.93 6.33
N SER A 19 16.89 9.92 6.99
CA SER A 19 15.43 9.97 7.15
C SER A 19 14.77 10.07 5.77
N GLY A 20 13.65 9.38 5.58
CA GLY A 20 12.93 9.34 4.31
C GLY A 20 12.15 8.05 4.11
N LEU A 21 11.47 7.94 2.97
CA LEU A 21 10.75 6.76 2.55
C LEU A 21 11.59 5.95 1.57
N TYR A 22 11.79 4.67 1.87
CA TYR A 22 12.49 3.71 1.04
C TYR A 22 11.49 2.70 0.50
N HIS A 23 11.60 2.33 -0.77
CA HIS A 23 10.77 1.33 -1.43
C HIS A 23 11.60 0.15 -1.90
N TYR A 24 11.07 -1.05 -1.64
CA TYR A 24 11.65 -2.31 -2.06
C TYR A 24 10.53 -3.18 -2.66
N ALA A 25 10.85 -3.84 -3.76
CA ALA A 25 9.99 -4.85 -4.37
C ALA A 25 10.67 -6.22 -4.24
N LYS A 26 9.93 -7.20 -3.72
CA LYS A 26 10.34 -8.60 -3.70
C LYS A 26 9.36 -9.36 -4.59
N GLU A 27 9.87 -9.91 -5.69
CA GLU A 27 9.10 -10.71 -6.63
C GLU A 27 9.64 -12.14 -6.59
N ASP A 28 8.75 -13.12 -6.39
CA ASP A 28 9.01 -14.53 -6.70
C ASP A 28 8.02 -15.03 -7.78
N GLU A 29 8.12 -16.29 -8.19
CA GLU A 29 7.28 -16.84 -9.28
C GLU A 29 5.77 -16.82 -8.97
N HIS A 30 5.38 -16.58 -7.72
CA HIS A 30 4.00 -16.65 -7.25
C HIS A 30 3.51 -15.37 -6.57
N GLU A 31 4.41 -14.52 -6.08
CA GLU A 31 4.08 -13.39 -5.20
C GLU A 31 4.92 -12.13 -5.48
N LYS A 32 4.27 -10.96 -5.33
CA LYS A 32 4.91 -9.64 -5.35
C LYS A 32 4.65 -8.95 -4.02
N SER A 33 5.67 -8.83 -3.18
CA SER A 33 5.64 -8.04 -1.95
C SER A 33 6.20 -6.64 -2.20
N ARG A 34 5.42 -5.62 -1.84
CA ARG A 34 5.85 -4.21 -1.83
C ARG A 34 6.12 -3.81 -0.39
N ILE A 35 7.36 -3.44 -0.14
CA ILE A 35 7.84 -3.10 1.20
C ILE A 35 8.24 -1.63 1.17
N HIS A 36 7.73 -0.87 2.13
CA HIS A 36 8.10 0.51 2.36
C HIS A 36 8.65 0.65 3.76
N LEU A 37 9.87 1.17 3.88
CA LEU A 37 10.47 1.52 5.16
C LEU A 37 10.55 3.04 5.23
N ARG A 38 9.76 3.66 6.11
CA ARG A 38 9.88 5.08 6.44
C ARG A 38 10.77 5.23 7.67
N LEU A 39 11.86 5.97 7.55
CA LEU A 39 12.77 6.28 8.65
C LEU A 39 12.59 7.75 9.08
N ASP A 40 12.30 7.94 10.36
CA ASP A 40 12.08 9.25 10.96
C ASP A 40 13.40 9.86 11.49
N ALA A 41 13.39 11.17 11.73
CA ALA A 41 14.59 11.91 12.13
C ALA A 41 15.14 11.49 13.52
N ASP A 42 14.30 10.90 14.37
CA ASP A 42 14.70 10.35 15.67
C ASP A 42 15.23 8.90 15.59
N GLY A 43 15.30 8.33 14.37
CA GLY A 43 15.77 6.98 14.09
C GLY A 43 14.69 5.90 14.17
N THR A 44 13.47 6.21 14.62
CA THR A 44 12.36 5.26 14.57
C THR A 44 11.94 4.96 13.12
N GLY A 45 11.21 3.87 12.93
CA GLY A 45 10.78 3.43 11.61
C GLY A 45 9.32 3.01 11.55
N THR A 46 8.71 3.16 10.37
CA THR A 46 7.45 2.53 10.01
C THR A 46 7.70 1.60 8.84
N LEU A 47 7.44 0.30 9.01
CA LEU A 47 7.46 -0.70 7.94
C LEU A 47 6.04 -0.92 7.46
N ILE A 48 5.83 -0.81 6.14
CA ILE A 48 4.54 -1.05 5.50
C ILE A 48 4.74 -2.13 4.46
N VAL A 49 3.94 -3.19 4.55
CA VAL A 49 4.02 -4.35 3.64
C VAL A 49 2.67 -4.50 2.95
N ASN A 50 2.68 -4.50 1.62
CA ASN A 50 1.52 -4.69 0.75
C ASN A 50 0.33 -3.76 1.03
N ALA A 51 0.57 -2.62 1.71
CA ALA A 51 -0.45 -1.72 2.24
C ALA A 51 -1.50 -2.38 3.18
N SER A 52 -1.29 -3.63 3.59
CA SER A 52 -2.18 -4.38 4.49
C SER A 52 -1.65 -4.42 5.92
N SER A 53 -0.33 -4.37 6.08
CA SER A 53 0.35 -4.46 7.38
C SER A 53 1.22 -3.24 7.63
N VAL A 54 1.10 -2.66 8.82
CA VAL A 54 1.90 -1.53 9.29
C VAL A 54 2.53 -1.89 10.62
N MET A 55 3.86 -1.81 10.69
CA MET A 55 4.64 -2.14 11.89
C MET A 55 5.50 -0.95 12.31
N HIS A 56 5.51 -0.68 13.62
CA HIS A 56 6.32 0.36 14.22
C HIS A 56 7.63 -0.22 14.73
N LEU A 57 8.74 0.35 14.27
CA LEU A 57 10.08 -0.09 14.59
C LEU A 57 10.75 0.93 15.52
N ASN A 58 11.28 0.46 16.63
CA ASN A 58 12.20 1.25 17.45
C ASN A 58 13.50 1.53 16.67
N PRO A 59 14.40 2.42 17.15
CA PRO A 59 15.57 2.81 16.37
C PRO A 59 16.53 1.67 16.01
N THR A 60 16.66 0.65 16.86
CA THR A 60 17.52 -0.51 16.58
C THR A 60 16.88 -1.41 15.53
N ALA A 61 15.58 -1.69 15.66
CA ALA A 61 14.82 -2.49 14.70
C ALA A 61 14.75 -1.80 13.32
N ALA A 62 14.55 -0.48 13.28
CA ALA A 62 14.53 0.30 12.06
C ALA A 62 15.86 0.23 11.31
N PHE A 63 16.98 0.34 12.04
CA PHE A 63 18.31 0.20 11.47
C PHE A 63 18.58 -1.22 10.96
N MET A 64 18.17 -2.26 11.70
CA MET A 64 18.30 -3.65 11.26
C MET A 64 17.45 -3.93 10.02
N ALA A 65 16.21 -3.45 9.97
CA ALA A 65 15.33 -3.57 8.79
C ALA A 65 15.97 -2.93 7.56
N TRP A 66 16.53 -1.72 7.71
CA TRP A 66 17.25 -1.06 6.62
C TRP A 66 18.44 -1.87 6.15
N LEU A 67 19.28 -2.40 7.06
CA LEU A 67 20.42 -3.24 6.68
C LEU A 67 20.00 -4.49 5.88
N ILE A 68 18.92 -5.14 6.29
CA ILE A 68 18.38 -6.33 5.63
C ILE A 68 17.87 -5.97 4.23
N LEU A 69 17.07 -4.90 4.11
CA LEU A 69 16.51 -4.45 2.84
C LEU A 69 17.57 -3.93 1.85
N GLU A 70 18.67 -3.37 2.37
CA GLU A 70 19.86 -2.97 1.58
C GLU A 70 20.79 -4.16 1.21
N GLY A 71 20.36 -5.39 1.49
CA GLY A 71 21.08 -6.61 1.14
C GLY A 71 22.41 -6.79 1.87
N LYS A 72 22.56 -6.22 3.08
CA LYS A 72 23.79 -6.41 3.87
C LYS A 72 23.85 -7.84 4.39
N THR A 73 25.06 -8.42 4.34
CA THR A 73 25.30 -9.75 4.93
C THR A 73 25.19 -9.71 6.46
N ASP A 74 24.88 -10.84 7.09
CA ASP A 74 24.89 -10.97 8.56
C ASP A 74 26.15 -10.40 9.20
N ARG A 75 27.31 -10.67 8.59
CA ARG A 75 28.60 -10.18 9.09
C ARG A 75 28.68 -8.67 9.06
N GLU A 76 28.19 -8.04 7.99
CA GLU A 76 28.14 -6.59 7.85
C GLU A 76 27.16 -5.97 8.84
N GLY A 77 25.95 -6.52 8.95
CA GLY A 77 24.93 -6.06 9.90
C GLY A 77 25.41 -6.14 11.36
N ILE A 78 26.00 -7.27 11.76
CA ILE A 78 26.57 -7.46 13.11
C ILE A 78 27.68 -6.44 13.40
N ASN A 79 28.57 -6.19 12.43
CA ASN A 79 29.64 -5.20 12.60
C ASN A 79 29.07 -3.77 12.68
N ALA A 80 28.06 -3.44 11.89
CA ALA A 80 27.38 -2.14 11.92
C ALA A 80 26.71 -1.89 13.28
N LEU A 81 25.95 -2.87 13.80
CA LEU A 81 25.32 -2.81 15.12
C LEU A 81 26.34 -2.66 16.25
N THR A 82 27.43 -3.45 16.20
CA THR A 82 28.54 -3.38 17.17
C THR A 82 29.12 -1.97 17.22
N SER A 83 29.35 -1.36 16.06
CA SER A 83 29.93 -0.02 15.96
C SER A 83 28.96 1.07 16.41
N LYS A 84 27.72 1.04 15.92
CA LYS A 84 26.71 2.09 16.15
C LYS A 84 26.26 2.15 17.61
N TYR A 85 26.00 1.00 18.24
CA TYR A 85 25.45 0.94 19.59
C TYR A 85 26.50 0.61 20.67
N SER A 86 27.77 0.49 20.30
CA SER A 86 28.87 0.16 21.22
C SER A 86 28.61 -1.11 22.06
N ILE A 87 28.01 -2.13 21.44
CA ILE A 87 27.68 -3.41 22.08
C ILE A 87 28.67 -4.51 21.69
N GLY A 88 28.79 -5.56 22.52
CA GLY A 88 29.63 -6.71 22.19
C GLY A 88 29.08 -7.52 21.01
N LYS A 89 29.97 -8.06 20.16
CA LYS A 89 29.61 -8.85 18.97
C LYS A 89 28.66 -10.01 19.23
N ARG A 90 28.74 -10.65 20.41
CA ARG A 90 27.85 -11.75 20.79
C ARG A 90 26.40 -11.26 20.90
N LYS A 91 26.18 -10.10 21.53
CA LYS A 91 24.86 -9.50 21.66
C LYS A 91 24.35 -9.02 20.31
N ALA A 92 25.18 -8.31 19.53
CA ALA A 92 24.82 -7.87 18.18
C ALA A 92 24.40 -9.03 17.27
N LYS A 93 25.08 -10.18 17.35
CA LYS A 93 24.70 -11.40 16.62
C LYS A 93 23.35 -11.94 17.07
N ALA A 94 23.12 -12.06 18.37
CA ALA A 94 21.86 -12.57 18.91
C ALA A 94 20.68 -11.68 18.49
N ASP A 95 20.82 -10.36 18.66
CA ASP A 95 19.79 -9.38 18.33
C ASP A 95 19.49 -9.38 16.82
N PHE A 96 20.53 -9.37 15.96
CA PHE A 96 20.37 -9.36 14.50
C PHE A 96 19.73 -10.65 13.97
N SER A 97 20.18 -11.82 14.45
CA SER A 97 19.60 -13.10 14.01
C SER A 97 18.14 -13.27 14.47
N SER A 98 17.82 -12.83 15.70
CA SER A 98 16.44 -12.86 16.19
C SER A 98 15.53 -11.94 15.37
N PHE A 99 16.01 -10.74 15.06
CA PHE A 99 15.24 -9.78 14.27
C PHE A 99 15.08 -10.22 12.82
N LEU A 100 16.12 -10.77 12.19
CA LEU A 100 16.06 -11.25 10.81
C LEU A 100 14.96 -12.31 10.65
N PHE A 101 14.89 -13.27 11.57
CA PHE A 101 13.84 -14.29 11.55
C PHE A 101 12.43 -13.68 11.65
N GLN A 102 12.21 -12.76 12.61
CA GLN A 102 10.92 -12.07 12.75
C GLN A 102 10.59 -11.24 11.52
N PHE A 103 11.58 -10.51 10.99
CA PHE A 103 11.43 -9.64 9.84
C PHE A 103 11.05 -10.43 8.58
N GLU A 104 11.70 -11.57 8.33
CA GLU A 104 11.36 -12.44 7.21
C GLU A 104 9.93 -12.93 7.27
N GLU A 105 9.42 -13.31 8.45
CA GLU A 105 8.01 -13.70 8.62
C GLU A 105 7.05 -12.50 8.44
N MET A 106 7.43 -11.31 8.93
CA MET A 106 6.60 -10.09 8.82
C MET A 106 6.39 -9.61 7.38
N ILE A 107 7.33 -9.88 6.46
CA ILE A 107 7.26 -9.42 5.06
C ILE A 107 6.64 -10.44 4.11
N ARG A 108 6.23 -11.61 4.61
CA ARG A 108 5.57 -12.66 3.83
C ARG A 108 4.07 -12.34 3.65
N PRO A 109 3.52 -12.43 2.43
CA PRO A 109 2.10 -12.22 2.17
C PRO A 109 1.16 -13.15 2.94
N ASP A 110 1.57 -14.41 3.12
CA ASP A 110 0.91 -15.47 3.88
C ASP A 110 1.54 -15.69 5.27
N GLY A 111 2.39 -14.75 5.70
CA GLY A 111 3.16 -14.85 6.92
C GLY A 111 2.30 -14.93 8.19
N ALA A 112 2.95 -15.43 9.25
CA ALA A 112 2.40 -15.53 10.59
C ALA A 112 1.65 -14.26 11.02
N CYS A 113 0.43 -14.40 11.55
CA CYS A 113 -0.35 -13.24 12.00
C CYS A 113 0.47 -12.44 13.04
N PRO A 114 0.81 -11.16 12.77
CA PRO A 114 1.76 -10.43 13.61
C PRO A 114 1.32 -10.29 15.07
N VAL A 115 0.00 -10.37 15.31
CA VAL A 115 -0.62 -10.25 16.63
C VAL A 115 -0.71 -11.60 17.36
N HIS A 116 -0.97 -12.70 16.64
CA HIS A 116 -1.22 -14.00 17.27
C HIS A 116 0.01 -14.89 17.34
N GLU A 117 1.00 -14.68 16.47
CA GLU A 117 2.09 -15.63 16.26
C GLU A 117 3.49 -15.03 16.49
N LEU A 118 3.62 -13.70 16.46
CA LEU A 118 4.92 -13.01 16.62
C LEU A 118 5.10 -12.31 17.98
N ASP A 119 4.12 -12.40 18.90
CA ASP A 119 4.14 -11.74 20.22
C ASP A 119 4.49 -10.24 20.16
N LEU A 120 4.12 -9.56 19.06
CA LEU A 120 4.42 -8.13 18.89
C LEU A 120 3.53 -7.30 19.81
N GLU A 121 4.13 -6.30 20.45
CA GLU A 121 3.39 -5.32 21.25
C GLU A 121 2.41 -4.54 20.35
N THR A 122 1.15 -4.49 20.75
CA THR A 122 0.14 -3.70 20.07
C THR A 122 0.24 -2.24 20.52
N VAL A 123 0.42 -1.35 19.55
CA VAL A 123 0.38 0.09 19.79
C VAL A 123 -1.08 0.52 19.77
N MET A 124 -1.57 1.12 20.86
CA MET A 124 -2.96 1.57 20.95
C MET A 124 -3.27 2.60 19.86
N PRO A 125 -4.46 2.58 19.23
CA PRO A 125 -4.87 3.62 18.31
C PRO A 125 -4.70 5.01 18.92
N PHE A 126 -4.20 5.96 18.14
CA PHE A 126 -3.96 7.36 18.55
C PHE A 126 -2.94 7.56 19.69
N SER A 127 -2.14 6.56 20.03
CA SER A 127 -1.08 6.69 21.03
C SER A 127 0.20 7.38 20.52
N ALA A 128 0.36 7.46 19.19
CA ALA A 128 1.44 8.17 18.54
C ALA A 128 0.92 8.98 17.34
N ARG A 129 1.59 10.10 17.06
CA ARG A 129 1.34 10.89 15.85
C ARG A 129 2.34 10.46 14.78
N PRO A 130 1.88 9.93 13.62
CA PRO A 130 2.80 9.57 12.55
C PRO A 130 3.46 10.82 11.94
N SER A 131 4.69 10.66 11.49
CA SER A 131 5.44 11.72 10.78
C SER A 131 4.79 12.12 9.45
N ALA A 132 4.11 11.18 8.80
CA ALA A 132 3.28 11.42 7.62
C ALA A 132 2.12 10.41 7.55
N PRO A 133 1.04 10.72 6.79
CA PRO A 133 -0.04 9.77 6.54
C PRO A 133 0.48 8.43 5.97
N TYR A 134 -0.16 7.33 6.32
CA TYR A 134 0.17 6.01 5.73
C TYR A 134 -0.44 5.83 4.34
N ARG A 135 -1.58 6.48 4.12
CA ARG A 135 -2.40 6.39 2.91
C ARG A 135 -3.06 7.73 2.62
N MET A 136 -3.29 8.04 1.34
CA MET A 136 -4.18 9.12 0.92
C MET A 136 -5.22 8.68 -0.11
N ASP A 137 -6.46 9.11 0.09
CA ASP A 137 -7.57 8.89 -0.83
C ASP A 137 -7.76 10.14 -1.70
N LEU A 138 -7.57 9.99 -3.01
CA LEU A 138 -7.57 11.09 -3.97
C LEU A 138 -8.84 11.05 -4.81
N ALA A 139 -9.75 12.01 -4.57
CA ALA A 139 -10.92 12.22 -5.42
C ALA A 139 -10.50 12.90 -6.74
N VAL A 140 -10.17 12.10 -7.75
CA VAL A 140 -9.58 12.61 -9.01
C VAL A 140 -10.60 13.24 -9.96
N THR A 141 -11.87 12.89 -9.79
CA THR A 141 -13.02 13.46 -10.51
C THR A 141 -14.25 13.35 -9.62
N TYR A 142 -15.20 14.27 -9.78
CA TYR A 142 -16.54 14.14 -9.18
C TYR A 142 -17.60 13.66 -10.18
N ARG A 143 -17.23 13.44 -11.45
CA ARG A 143 -18.09 12.80 -12.45
C ARG A 143 -18.36 11.36 -12.01
N CYS A 144 -19.60 10.90 -12.20
CA CYS A 144 -19.99 9.53 -11.90
C CYS A 144 -21.10 9.10 -12.86
N ASN A 145 -21.09 7.83 -13.26
CA ASN A 145 -22.12 7.19 -14.09
C ASN A 145 -23.25 6.54 -13.25
N ASN A 146 -23.19 6.66 -11.92
CA ASN A 146 -24.26 6.32 -10.97
C ASN A 146 -24.80 7.59 -10.27
N ASP A 147 -25.99 7.51 -9.66
CA ASP A 147 -26.58 8.57 -8.84
C ASP A 147 -27.02 8.00 -7.47
N CYS A 148 -26.13 7.30 -6.80
CA CYS A 148 -26.45 6.54 -5.59
C CYS A 148 -27.15 7.41 -4.53
N ALA A 149 -28.25 6.93 -3.97
CA ALA A 149 -29.04 7.70 -3.01
C ALA A 149 -28.27 8.04 -1.72
N HIS A 150 -27.35 7.16 -1.33
CA HIS A 150 -26.48 7.22 -0.15
C HIS A 150 -25.09 7.77 -0.41
N CYS A 151 -24.84 8.36 -1.58
CA CYS A 151 -23.52 8.86 -1.94
C CYS A 151 -23.04 9.93 -0.94
N TYR A 152 -21.86 9.74 -0.35
CA TYR A 152 -21.25 10.73 0.53
C TYR A 152 -20.58 11.89 -0.23
N ASN A 153 -20.29 11.72 -1.52
CA ASN A 153 -19.74 12.78 -2.35
C ASN A 153 -20.78 13.86 -2.62
N ALA A 154 -20.29 15.06 -2.98
CA ALA A 154 -21.13 16.15 -3.45
C ALA A 154 -22.03 15.67 -4.61
N ARG A 155 -23.31 16.09 -4.58
CA ARG A 155 -24.28 15.75 -5.62
C ARG A 155 -23.99 16.41 -6.95
N GLU A 156 -23.43 17.61 -6.92
CA GLU A 156 -22.94 18.27 -8.13
C GLU A 156 -21.84 17.40 -8.77
N ARG A 157 -21.93 17.17 -10.07
CA ARG A 157 -20.98 16.32 -10.81
C ARG A 157 -20.04 17.13 -11.69
N ASN A 158 -20.25 18.45 -11.75
CA ASN A 158 -19.52 19.38 -12.58
C ASN A 158 -18.67 20.30 -11.71
N PHE A 159 -17.58 19.75 -11.18
CA PHE A 159 -16.57 20.52 -10.46
C PHE A 159 -15.35 20.75 -11.35
N PRO A 160 -14.60 21.86 -11.17
CA PRO A 160 -13.27 22.00 -11.76
C PRO A 160 -12.40 20.80 -11.38
N GLU A 161 -11.84 20.13 -12.38
CA GLU A 161 -10.92 19.00 -12.18
C GLU A 161 -9.47 19.47 -12.41
N LEU A 162 -8.55 18.90 -11.64
CA LEU A 162 -7.13 19.03 -11.93
C LEU A 162 -6.80 18.25 -13.21
N ASN A 163 -5.90 18.82 -14.00
CA ASN A 163 -5.35 18.14 -15.16
C ASN A 163 -4.32 17.07 -14.75
N THR A 164 -3.88 16.26 -15.71
CA THR A 164 -2.97 15.14 -15.51
C THR A 164 -1.65 15.57 -14.84
N ASP A 165 -1.03 16.65 -15.32
CA ASP A 165 0.25 17.13 -14.79
C ASP A 165 0.12 17.63 -13.34
N GLN A 166 -1.00 18.28 -13.01
CA GLN A 166 -1.29 18.69 -11.64
C GLN A 166 -1.45 17.49 -10.70
N TRP A 167 -2.11 16.42 -11.15
CA TRP A 167 -2.21 15.19 -10.37
C TRP A 167 -0.85 14.51 -10.18
N LYS A 168 -0.01 14.46 -11.22
CA LYS A 168 1.37 13.95 -11.10
C LYS A 168 2.18 14.72 -10.06
N GLN A 169 2.11 16.06 -10.08
CA GLN A 169 2.76 16.89 -9.06
C GLN A 169 2.25 16.62 -7.64
N ILE A 170 0.98 16.25 -7.48
CA ILE A 170 0.43 15.86 -6.18
C ILE A 170 0.99 14.49 -5.75
N LEU A 171 1.05 13.52 -6.66
CA LEU A 171 1.62 12.20 -6.39
C LEU A 171 3.09 12.31 -5.97
N ASP A 172 3.88 13.15 -6.66
CA ASP A 172 5.28 13.43 -6.31
C ASP A 172 5.41 14.04 -4.92
N LYS A 173 4.59 15.06 -4.61
CA LYS A 173 4.59 15.67 -3.27
C LYS A 173 4.20 14.69 -2.17
N LEU A 174 3.24 13.80 -2.42
CA LEU A 174 2.84 12.78 -1.45
C LEU A 174 3.96 11.77 -1.23
N TRP A 175 4.65 11.36 -2.29
CA TRP A 175 5.82 10.51 -2.21
C TRP A 175 6.95 11.17 -1.39
N ASP A 176 7.28 12.42 -1.69
CA ASP A 176 8.30 13.21 -0.98
C ASP A 176 7.96 13.41 0.50
N LEU A 177 6.66 13.51 0.83
CA LEU A 177 6.18 13.57 2.22
C LEU A 177 6.23 12.21 2.94
N GLY A 178 6.53 11.12 2.24
CA GLY A 178 6.59 9.78 2.80
C GLY A 178 5.23 9.08 2.91
N VAL A 179 4.33 9.34 1.96
CA VAL A 179 3.04 8.63 1.81
C VAL A 179 3.18 7.55 0.74
N PRO A 180 3.29 6.26 1.13
CA PRO A 180 3.54 5.17 0.19
C PRO A 180 2.30 4.63 -0.50
N HIS A 181 1.10 4.86 0.04
CA HIS A 181 -0.15 4.26 -0.47
C HIS A 181 -1.14 5.34 -0.93
N ILE A 182 -1.60 5.21 -2.17
CA ILE A 182 -2.60 6.08 -2.78
C ILE A 182 -3.82 5.26 -3.16
N VAL A 183 -5.01 5.73 -2.80
CA VAL A 183 -6.27 5.19 -3.31
C VAL A 183 -6.93 6.23 -4.20
N ILE A 184 -7.04 5.91 -5.49
CA ILE A 184 -7.71 6.74 -6.47
C ILE A 184 -9.22 6.50 -6.37
N THR A 185 -9.97 7.58 -6.18
CA THR A 185 -11.42 7.56 -5.90
C THR A 185 -12.08 8.82 -6.46
N GLY A 186 -13.25 9.20 -5.94
CA GLY A 186 -13.99 10.40 -6.28
C GLY A 186 -15.45 10.05 -6.53
N GLY A 187 -16.02 10.54 -7.63
CA GLY A 187 -17.26 10.01 -8.19
C GLY A 187 -17.03 8.61 -8.76
N GLU A 188 -16.55 8.53 -9.99
CA GLU A 188 -16.07 7.29 -10.61
C GLU A 188 -14.76 7.57 -11.35
N ALA A 189 -13.64 7.15 -10.75
CA ALA A 189 -12.31 7.42 -11.27
C ALA A 189 -12.09 6.83 -12.67
N THR A 190 -12.75 5.70 -12.98
CA THR A 190 -12.64 5.07 -14.31
C THR A 190 -13.26 5.91 -15.43
N LEU A 191 -13.92 7.05 -15.15
CA LEU A 191 -14.35 8.00 -16.20
C LEU A 191 -13.25 8.95 -16.68
N ARG A 192 -12.06 8.87 -16.09
CA ARG A 192 -10.87 9.59 -16.56
C ARG A 192 -10.09 8.72 -17.53
N ASP A 193 -9.83 9.24 -18.72
CA ASP A 193 -9.05 8.51 -19.73
C ASP A 193 -7.55 8.48 -19.42
N ASP A 194 -7.07 9.41 -18.59
CA ASP A 194 -5.69 9.46 -18.10
C ASP A 194 -5.48 8.61 -16.82
N LEU A 195 -6.48 7.83 -16.37
CA LEU A 195 -6.33 7.02 -15.15
C LEU A 195 -5.14 6.04 -15.21
N PRO A 196 -4.92 5.26 -16.29
CA PRO A 196 -3.74 4.39 -16.39
C PRO A 196 -2.43 5.16 -16.31
N GLU A 197 -2.38 6.39 -16.84
CA GLU A 197 -1.20 7.24 -16.78
C GLU A 197 -0.89 7.72 -15.35
N LEU A 198 -1.92 8.08 -14.59
CA LEU A 198 -1.78 8.45 -13.17
C LEU A 198 -1.31 7.27 -12.31
N ILE A 199 -1.88 6.08 -12.54
CA ILE A 199 -1.45 4.84 -11.88
C ILE A 199 0.02 4.57 -12.20
N LYS A 200 0.40 4.66 -13.48
CA LYS A 200 1.78 4.42 -13.91
C LYS A 200 2.76 5.42 -13.30
N HIS A 201 2.36 6.68 -13.14
CA HIS A 201 3.18 7.69 -12.49
C HIS A 201 3.42 7.36 -11.01
N ALA A 202 2.36 7.03 -10.28
CA ALA A 202 2.46 6.59 -8.89
C ALA A 202 3.31 5.32 -8.74
N GLU A 203 3.14 4.34 -9.64
CA GLU A 203 3.95 3.13 -9.71
C GLU A 203 5.45 3.46 -9.87
N ASN A 204 5.79 4.39 -10.78
CA ASN A 204 7.16 4.80 -11.02
C ASN A 204 7.79 5.53 -9.81
N ASN A 205 6.98 6.22 -9.01
CA ASN A 205 7.43 6.78 -7.72
C ASN A 205 7.71 5.69 -6.68
N GLY A 206 7.15 4.49 -6.87
CA GLY A 206 7.17 3.38 -5.91
C GLY A 206 5.95 3.36 -5.00
N GLN A 207 4.90 4.12 -5.29
CA GLN A 207 3.66 4.11 -4.50
C GLN A 207 2.82 2.86 -4.80
N ILE A 208 2.21 2.30 -3.76
CA ILE A 208 1.14 1.31 -3.90
C ILE A 208 -0.13 2.06 -4.32
N THR A 209 -0.81 1.57 -5.34
CA THR A 209 -2.01 2.18 -5.90
C THR A 209 -3.23 1.29 -5.73
N GLY A 210 -4.28 1.89 -5.18
CA GLY A 210 -5.61 1.31 -5.05
C GLY A 210 -6.63 2.06 -5.90
N LEU A 211 -7.69 1.39 -6.30
CA LEU A 211 -8.82 2.00 -6.99
C LEU A 211 -10.13 1.66 -6.30
N ASN A 212 -10.89 2.68 -5.89
CA ASN A 212 -12.28 2.54 -5.47
C ASN A 212 -13.19 2.81 -6.67
N THR A 213 -14.05 1.86 -7.02
CA THR A 213 -14.85 1.94 -8.25
C THR A 213 -16.19 1.20 -8.12
N ASN A 214 -17.16 1.60 -8.95
CA ASN A 214 -18.36 0.81 -9.21
C ASN A 214 -18.13 -0.33 -10.22
N ALA A 215 -16.91 -0.49 -10.73
CA ALA A 215 -16.47 -1.54 -11.66
C ALA A 215 -17.18 -1.62 -13.01
N ARG A 216 -18.08 -0.68 -13.34
CA ARG A 216 -18.86 -0.78 -14.59
C ARG A 216 -17.99 -0.67 -15.84
N ARG A 217 -16.92 0.14 -15.84
CA ARG A 217 -15.94 0.20 -16.95
C ARG A 217 -15.03 -1.04 -16.98
N LEU A 218 -14.87 -1.73 -15.85
CA LEU A 218 -14.03 -2.93 -15.74
C LEU A 218 -14.65 -4.17 -16.41
N MET A 219 -15.89 -4.09 -16.89
CA MET A 219 -16.46 -5.14 -17.76
C MET A 219 -15.69 -5.29 -19.09
N ASP A 220 -14.90 -4.29 -19.46
CA ASP A 220 -13.92 -4.36 -20.55
C ASP A 220 -12.59 -4.92 -20.02
N MET A 221 -12.26 -6.15 -20.41
CA MET A 221 -11.06 -6.84 -19.95
C MET A 221 -9.77 -6.16 -20.45
N ASP A 222 -9.79 -5.55 -21.63
CA ASP A 222 -8.61 -4.84 -22.15
C ASP A 222 -8.30 -3.62 -21.27
N TYR A 223 -9.34 -2.95 -20.75
CA TYR A 223 -9.16 -1.86 -19.81
C TYR A 223 -8.64 -2.34 -18.45
N VAL A 224 -9.10 -3.50 -17.95
CA VAL A 224 -8.52 -4.12 -16.74
C VAL A 224 -7.03 -4.39 -16.95
N GLN A 225 -6.64 -4.98 -18.08
CA GLN A 225 -5.24 -5.25 -18.38
C GLN A 225 -4.40 -3.97 -18.45
N GLN A 226 -4.93 -2.88 -19.01
CA GLN A 226 -4.24 -1.58 -19.01
C GLN A 226 -3.97 -1.07 -17.60
N LEU A 227 -4.90 -1.23 -16.65
CA LEU A 227 -4.70 -0.82 -15.26
C LEU A 227 -3.65 -1.72 -14.57
N VAL A 228 -3.69 -3.02 -14.84
CA VAL A 228 -2.70 -3.99 -14.33
C VAL A 228 -1.29 -3.67 -14.85
N ASP A 229 -1.15 -3.40 -16.14
CA ASP A 229 0.12 -3.05 -16.78
C ASP A 229 0.65 -1.67 -16.33
N ALA A 230 -0.27 -0.76 -16.00
CA ALA A 230 0.07 0.51 -15.38
C ALA A 230 0.66 0.35 -13.97
N GLY A 231 0.38 -0.77 -13.28
CA GLY A 231 0.88 -1.04 -11.93
C GLY A 231 -0.16 -0.91 -10.83
N LEU A 232 -1.46 -1.03 -11.15
CA LEU A 232 -2.50 -1.08 -10.12
C LEU A 232 -2.29 -2.29 -9.21
N ASP A 233 -2.37 -2.11 -7.88
CA ASP A 233 -2.15 -3.20 -6.92
C ASP A 233 -3.45 -3.84 -6.44
N HIS A 234 -4.47 -3.01 -6.18
CA HIS A 234 -5.74 -3.50 -5.64
C HIS A 234 -6.93 -2.66 -6.08
N VAL A 235 -8.11 -3.29 -6.02
CA VAL A 235 -9.39 -2.62 -6.27
C VAL A 235 -10.35 -2.88 -5.11
N GLN A 236 -11.14 -1.87 -4.78
CA GLN A 236 -12.33 -2.02 -3.96
C GLN A 236 -13.55 -1.75 -4.84
N ILE A 237 -14.37 -2.78 -5.03
CA ILE A 237 -15.57 -2.75 -5.87
C ILE A 237 -16.80 -2.63 -4.99
N THR A 238 -17.62 -1.61 -5.26
CA THR A 238 -18.90 -1.45 -4.54
C THR A 238 -19.96 -2.39 -5.11
N VAL A 239 -20.40 -3.37 -4.31
CA VAL A 239 -21.48 -4.30 -4.63
C VAL A 239 -22.54 -4.19 -3.54
N GLU A 240 -23.68 -3.59 -3.87
CA GLU A 240 -24.71 -3.31 -2.84
C GLU A 240 -25.67 -4.47 -2.56
N SER A 241 -25.84 -5.40 -3.49
CA SER A 241 -26.72 -6.56 -3.34
C SER A 241 -26.39 -7.60 -4.41
N CYS A 242 -26.59 -8.87 -4.10
CA CYS A 242 -26.64 -9.97 -5.08
C CYS A 242 -27.95 -9.97 -5.90
N VAL A 243 -28.97 -9.20 -5.50
CA VAL A 243 -30.24 -9.06 -6.23
C VAL A 243 -30.13 -7.88 -7.21
N PRO A 244 -30.24 -8.11 -8.53
CA PRO A 244 -30.03 -7.07 -9.54
C PRO A 244 -30.90 -5.83 -9.34
N GLU A 245 -32.18 -6.02 -9.01
CA GLU A 245 -33.14 -4.94 -8.84
C GLU A 245 -32.78 -4.05 -7.65
N VAL A 246 -32.34 -4.65 -6.54
CA VAL A 246 -31.93 -3.93 -5.32
C VAL A 246 -30.65 -3.15 -5.57
N HIS A 247 -29.67 -3.75 -6.24
CA HIS A 247 -28.41 -3.08 -6.59
C HIS A 247 -28.66 -1.88 -7.52
N ASP A 248 -29.40 -2.09 -8.62
CA ASP A 248 -29.71 -1.04 -9.58
C ASP A 248 -30.53 0.11 -8.96
N GLU A 249 -31.46 -0.20 -8.06
CA GLU A 249 -32.22 0.79 -7.29
C GLU A 249 -31.28 1.65 -6.43
N MET A 250 -30.39 1.03 -5.67
CA MET A 250 -29.45 1.73 -4.78
C MET A 250 -28.47 2.61 -5.56
N MET A 251 -28.01 2.15 -6.73
CA MET A 251 -27.13 2.91 -7.63
C MET A 251 -27.88 3.96 -8.48
N ARG A 252 -29.22 3.91 -8.48
CA ARG A 252 -30.11 4.63 -9.41
C ARG A 252 -29.66 4.51 -10.87
N ALA A 253 -29.19 3.32 -11.25
CA ALA A 253 -28.60 3.06 -12.54
C ALA A 253 -29.03 1.68 -13.05
N LYS A 254 -29.91 1.68 -14.07
CA LYS A 254 -30.40 0.44 -14.68
C LYS A 254 -29.27 -0.30 -15.41
N GLY A 255 -29.15 -1.60 -15.14
CA GLY A 255 -28.10 -2.46 -15.67
C GLY A 255 -26.76 -2.34 -14.94
N ALA A 256 -26.67 -1.57 -13.85
CA ALA A 256 -25.44 -1.41 -13.09
C ALA A 256 -24.96 -2.75 -12.54
N PHE A 257 -25.84 -3.55 -11.94
CA PHE A 257 -25.52 -4.87 -11.40
C PHE A 257 -24.80 -5.75 -12.42
N ARG A 258 -25.36 -5.88 -13.64
CA ARG A 258 -24.76 -6.72 -14.69
C ARG A 258 -23.35 -6.26 -15.04
N GLN A 259 -23.13 -4.95 -15.13
CA GLN A 259 -21.83 -4.37 -15.49
C GLN A 259 -20.84 -4.49 -14.34
N THR A 260 -21.26 -4.20 -13.10
CA THR A 260 -20.46 -4.30 -11.89
C THR A 260 -19.98 -5.74 -11.67
N ILE A 261 -20.86 -6.73 -11.79
CA ILE A 261 -20.50 -8.14 -11.60
C ILE A 261 -19.60 -8.63 -12.74
N ALA A 262 -19.87 -8.25 -13.99
CA ALA A 262 -18.96 -8.56 -15.10
C ALA A 262 -17.56 -7.97 -14.87
N GLY A 263 -17.48 -6.72 -14.39
CA GLY A 263 -16.22 -6.09 -14.03
C GLY A 263 -15.51 -6.76 -12.85
N LEU A 264 -16.26 -7.15 -11.81
CA LEU A 264 -15.72 -7.91 -10.68
C LEU A 264 -15.11 -9.24 -11.14
N LEU A 265 -15.81 -9.99 -11.99
CA LEU A 265 -15.31 -11.27 -12.53
C LEU A 265 -14.03 -11.07 -13.35
N ASN A 266 -13.97 -10.06 -14.22
CA ASN A 266 -12.74 -9.75 -14.98
C ASN A 266 -11.55 -9.41 -14.07
N VAL A 267 -11.78 -8.68 -12.98
CA VAL A 267 -10.72 -8.36 -12.01
C VAL A 267 -10.27 -9.63 -11.26
N LEU A 268 -11.18 -10.54 -10.92
CA LEU A 268 -10.83 -11.82 -10.27
C LEU A 268 -9.96 -12.71 -11.16
N GLU A 269 -10.06 -12.58 -12.49
CA GLU A 269 -9.17 -13.25 -13.46
C GLU A 269 -7.79 -12.57 -13.60
N SER A 270 -7.58 -11.44 -12.90
CA SER A 270 -6.31 -10.70 -12.90
C SER A 270 -5.49 -10.96 -11.64
N LYS A 271 -4.28 -10.38 -11.58
CA LYS A 271 -3.41 -10.42 -10.39
C LYS A 271 -3.73 -9.37 -9.33
N LEU A 272 -4.79 -8.58 -9.51
CA LEU A 272 -5.17 -7.52 -8.57
C LEU A 272 -5.70 -8.11 -7.27
N TYR A 273 -5.32 -7.54 -6.14
CA TYR A 273 -6.00 -7.86 -4.88
C TYR A 273 -7.40 -7.22 -4.88
N VAL A 274 -8.42 -8.05 -4.63
CA VAL A 274 -9.83 -7.64 -4.78
C VAL A 274 -10.49 -7.55 -3.41
N MET A 275 -11.15 -6.41 -3.18
CA MET A 275 -12.07 -6.23 -2.06
C MET A 275 -13.44 -5.83 -2.59
N THR A 276 -14.49 -6.27 -1.92
CA THR A 276 -15.83 -5.73 -2.12
C THR A 276 -16.22 -4.84 -0.95
N ASN A 277 -17.07 -3.85 -1.20
CA ASN A 277 -17.71 -3.04 -0.18
C ASN A 277 -19.22 -3.02 -0.41
N THR A 278 -19.98 -3.12 0.67
CA THR A 278 -21.45 -3.12 0.66
C THR A 278 -21.95 -2.13 1.70
N THR A 279 -22.67 -1.10 1.26
CA THR A 279 -23.28 -0.12 2.17
C THR A 279 -24.56 -0.71 2.74
N MET A 280 -24.58 -0.98 4.04
CA MET A 280 -25.77 -1.52 4.69
C MET A 280 -26.84 -0.43 4.84
N LEU A 281 -27.96 -0.59 4.14
CA LEU A 281 -29.13 0.30 4.21
C LEU A 281 -30.41 -0.50 4.42
N ARG A 282 -31.53 0.19 4.68
CA ARG A 282 -32.85 -0.48 4.78
C ARG A 282 -33.23 -1.22 3.49
N THR A 283 -32.79 -0.71 2.33
CA THR A 283 -33.12 -1.25 1.01
C THR A 283 -32.53 -2.64 0.76
N ASN A 284 -31.28 -2.88 1.20
CA ASN A 284 -30.59 -4.17 1.02
C ASN A 284 -30.51 -5.02 2.30
N LEU A 285 -31.02 -4.56 3.45
CA LEU A 285 -30.92 -5.25 4.73
C LEU A 285 -31.26 -6.75 4.66
N ARG A 286 -32.30 -7.11 3.90
CA ARG A 286 -32.76 -8.49 3.76
C ARG A 286 -31.88 -9.35 2.84
N THR A 287 -31.09 -8.73 1.97
CA THR A 287 -30.23 -9.41 1.00
C THR A 287 -28.76 -9.44 1.43
N ILE A 288 -28.37 -8.72 2.49
CA ILE A 288 -26.97 -8.65 2.96
C ILE A 288 -26.37 -10.05 3.19
N PRO A 289 -26.99 -10.98 3.95
CA PRO A 289 -26.40 -12.30 4.16
C PRO A 289 -26.09 -13.01 2.84
N SER A 290 -27.06 -13.08 1.92
CA SER A 290 -26.89 -13.69 0.60
C SER A 290 -25.98 -12.90 -0.36
N THR A 291 -25.60 -11.67 -0.01
CA THR A 291 -24.63 -10.88 -0.79
C THR A 291 -23.19 -11.16 -0.32
N LEU A 292 -23.03 -11.59 0.94
CA LEU A 292 -21.74 -11.92 1.54
C LEU A 292 -21.35 -13.38 1.34
N ASP A 293 -22.33 -14.28 1.23
CA ASP A 293 -22.15 -15.69 0.87
C ASP A 293 -21.68 -15.85 -0.59
#